data_AF-A0A7J6RE74-F1
#
_entry.id   AF-A0A7J6RE74-F1
#
_cell.length_a   1.000
_cell.length_b   1.000
_cell.length_c   1.000
_cell.angle_alpha   90.00
_cell.angle_beta   90.00
_cell.angle_gamma   90.00
#
_symmetry.space_group_name_H-M   'P 1'
#
loop_
_entity.id
_entity.type
_entity.pdbx_description
1 polymer ?
#
loop_
_entity_poly.entity_id
_entity_poly.type
_entity_poly.pdbx_seq_one_letter_code
_entity_poly.pdbx_strand_id
1 'polypeptide(L)'
;MPRGGFSHAERRTINKLILDGAETGVPPPQCDHGPAMRFRRVTKGVDGSIVSSRDFYACSAIRDRKICPLFVWVDEHERHGAEHPAKRIRRVGPARQYEKTENKANAQYFFSNEALSVIEKYISKHGYRRVLCLGTPVVHRRLREENNMDAFLLDMDSVVVEEAGTLGARFNG
;
A
#
# COMPACT_ATOMS: atom_id res chain seq x y z
N MET A 1 -0.30 -52.03 -7.08
CA MET A 1 -1.23 -51.15 -6.34
C MET A 1 -0.68 -49.73 -6.35
N PRO A 2 -1.26 -48.75 -7.10
CA PRO A 2 -0.83 -47.37 -7.02
C PRO A 2 -1.70 -46.53 -6.06
N ARG A 3 -0.99 -45.69 -5.28
CA ARG A 3 -1.33 -44.33 -4.78
C ARG A 3 -2.52 -44.14 -3.82
N GLY A 4 -2.22 -44.02 -2.53
CA GLY A 4 -2.98 -43.17 -1.62
C GLY A 4 -2.46 -41.72 -1.70
N GLY A 5 -3.15 -40.86 -2.45
CA GLY A 5 -2.87 -39.44 -2.49
C GLY A 5 -3.49 -38.75 -1.28
N PHE A 6 -2.70 -38.03 -0.48
CA PHE A 6 -3.21 -37.12 0.53
C PHE A 6 -3.96 -35.97 -0.16
N SER A 7 -5.30 -35.93 -0.06
CA SER A 7 -6.07 -34.73 -0.41
C SER A 7 -6.11 -33.80 0.80
N HIS A 8 -5.09 -32.97 0.98
CA HIS A 8 -5.15 -31.87 1.94
C HIS A 8 -6.09 -30.80 1.38
N ALA A 9 -7.39 -30.94 1.63
CA ALA A 9 -8.33 -29.88 1.34
C ALA A 9 -8.13 -28.78 2.38
N GLU A 10 -7.34 -27.77 2.03
CA GLU A 10 -6.83 -26.79 2.96
C GLU A 10 -7.85 -25.66 3.18
N ARG A 11 -8.11 -25.31 4.45
CA ARG A 11 -8.93 -24.13 4.80
C ARG A 11 -8.27 -22.88 4.23
N ARG A 12 -9.02 -22.07 3.49
CA ARG A 12 -8.52 -20.82 2.90
C ARG A 12 -8.98 -19.62 3.71
N THR A 13 -8.03 -18.78 4.15
CA THR A 13 -8.32 -17.49 4.77
C THR A 13 -8.01 -16.36 3.79
N ILE A 14 -8.97 -15.45 3.61
CA ILE A 14 -8.84 -14.27 2.76
C ILE A 14 -9.14 -13.01 3.56
N ASN A 15 -8.42 -11.93 3.29
CA ASN A 15 -8.74 -10.61 3.83
C ASN A 15 -9.35 -9.78 2.68
N LYS A 16 -10.60 -9.37 2.84
CA LYS A 16 -11.32 -8.52 1.87
C LYS A 16 -11.27 -7.07 2.35
N LEU A 17 -10.86 -6.15 1.48
CA LEU A 17 -10.93 -4.72 1.77
C LEU A 17 -12.41 -4.28 1.83
N ILE A 18 -12.76 -3.47 2.82
CA ILE A 18 -14.10 -2.89 2.98
C ILE A 18 -14.00 -1.39 2.73
N LEU A 19 -14.58 -0.92 1.63
CA LEU A 19 -14.59 0.50 1.25
C LEU A 19 -15.86 1.20 1.76
N ASP A 20 -17.01 0.52 1.71
CA ASP A 20 -18.33 1.09 2.01
C ASP A 20 -18.91 0.55 3.32
N GLY A 21 -18.12 0.58 4.40
CA GLY A 21 -18.61 0.20 5.72
C GLY A 21 -19.56 1.27 6.26
N ALA A 22 -20.67 0.87 6.91
CA ALA A 22 -21.46 1.79 7.73
C ALA A 22 -20.52 2.56 8.66
N GLU A 23 -20.60 3.89 8.65
CA GLU A 23 -19.80 4.73 9.55
C GLU A 23 -20.13 4.34 10.98
N THR A 24 -19.16 3.79 11.69
CA THR A 24 -19.33 3.26 13.04
C THR A 24 -19.37 4.38 14.08
N GLY A 25 -19.50 5.65 13.64
CA GLY A 25 -19.37 6.86 14.46
C GLY A 25 -17.98 7.07 15.07
N VAL A 26 -17.11 6.05 15.04
CA VAL A 26 -15.75 6.07 15.55
C VAL A 26 -14.77 6.16 14.38
N PRO A 27 -13.88 7.18 14.33
CA PRO A 27 -12.91 7.30 13.26
C PRO A 27 -11.91 6.13 13.29
N PRO A 28 -11.44 5.64 12.13
CA PRO A 28 -10.43 4.58 12.09
C PRO A 28 -9.19 4.94 12.91
N PRO A 29 -8.52 3.94 13.51
CA PRO A 29 -7.27 4.19 14.23
C PRO A 29 -6.20 4.69 13.25
N GLN A 30 -5.31 5.55 13.73
CA GLN A 30 -4.25 6.15 12.93
C GLN A 30 -2.88 5.55 13.25
N CYS A 31 -1.97 5.62 12.29
CA CYS A 31 -0.53 5.39 12.49
C CYS A 31 0.27 6.47 11.77
N ASP A 32 1.60 6.42 11.86
CA ASP A 32 2.53 7.35 11.17
C ASP A 32 2.47 7.29 9.63
N HIS A 33 1.59 6.46 9.06
CA HIS A 33 1.33 6.32 7.62
C HIS A 33 -0.12 6.70 7.26
N GLY A 34 -0.83 7.36 8.18
CA GLY A 34 -2.22 7.79 7.99
C GLY A 34 -3.29 6.86 8.59
N PRO A 35 -4.57 7.07 8.24
CA PRO A 35 -5.69 6.29 8.73
C PRO A 35 -5.61 4.81 8.33
N ALA A 36 -6.03 3.91 9.23
CA ALA A 36 -6.13 2.49 8.93
C ALA A 36 -7.23 2.19 7.91
N MET A 37 -7.03 1.13 7.11
CA MET A 37 -8.08 0.55 6.28
C MET A 37 -8.79 -0.58 7.02
N ARG A 38 -10.10 -0.71 6.79
CA ARG A 38 -10.91 -1.82 7.31
C ARG A 38 -10.87 -3.01 6.36
N PHE A 39 -10.64 -4.20 6.93
CA PHE A 39 -10.64 -5.47 6.22
C PHE A 39 -11.57 -6.45 6.91
N ARG A 40 -12.22 -7.32 6.13
CA ARG A 40 -12.94 -8.50 6.62
C ARG A 40 -12.10 -9.75 6.42
N ARG A 41 -11.70 -10.40 7.51
CA ARG A 41 -11.08 -11.73 7.47
C ARG A 41 -12.17 -12.77 7.33
N VAL A 42 -12.17 -13.52 6.24
CA VAL A 42 -13.09 -14.64 5.99
C VAL A 42 -12.28 -15.93 5.93
N THR A 43 -12.60 -16.88 6.80
CA THR A 43 -12.06 -18.26 6.72
C THR A 43 -13.13 -19.15 6.13
N LYS A 44 -12.79 -19.84 5.04
CA LYS A 44 -13.67 -20.80 4.37
C LYS A 44 -13.32 -22.23 4.73
N GLY A 45 -14.34 -23.05 4.92
CA GLY A 45 -14.25 -24.50 5.04
C GLY A 45 -13.86 -25.14 3.71
N VAL A 46 -13.66 -26.45 3.74
CA VAL A 46 -13.31 -27.26 2.57
C VAL A 46 -14.40 -27.22 1.51
N ASP A 47 -15.65 -27.19 1.95
CA ASP A 47 -16.86 -27.07 1.13
C ASP A 47 -17.12 -25.63 0.63
N GLY A 48 -16.24 -24.68 0.97
CA GLY A 48 -16.40 -23.28 0.64
C GLY A 48 -17.34 -22.49 1.57
N SER A 49 -17.95 -23.14 2.56
CA SER A 49 -18.77 -22.49 3.58
C SER A 49 -17.94 -21.49 4.40
N ILE A 50 -18.55 -20.40 4.87
CA ILE A 50 -17.86 -19.45 5.75
C ILE A 50 -17.84 -20.06 7.16
N VAL A 51 -16.64 -20.37 7.65
CA VAL A 51 -16.42 -20.88 9.01
C VAL A 51 -16.31 -19.73 10.00
N SER A 52 -15.68 -18.62 9.59
CA SER A 52 -15.60 -17.41 10.40
C SER A 52 -15.46 -16.17 9.53
N SER A 53 -15.98 -15.06 10.05
CA SER A 53 -15.89 -13.74 9.45
C SER A 53 -15.74 -12.69 10.54
N ARG A 54 -14.65 -11.91 10.55
CA ARG A 54 -14.44 -10.81 11.50
C ARG A 54 -13.70 -9.65 10.86
N ASP A 55 -14.07 -8.43 11.22
CA ASP A 55 -13.50 -7.21 10.65
C ASP A 55 -12.37 -6.66 11.53
N PHE A 56 -11.30 -6.16 10.90
CA PHE A 56 -10.15 -5.56 11.57
C PHE A 56 -9.64 -4.33 10.81
N TYR A 57 -9.02 -3.41 11.53
CA TYR A 57 -8.22 -2.32 10.98
C TYR A 57 -6.76 -2.74 10.86
N ALA A 58 -6.11 -2.34 9.76
CA ALA A 58 -4.67 -2.46 9.57
C ALA A 58 -4.12 -1.28 8.78
N CYS A 59 -2.80 -1.09 8.81
CA CYS A 59 -2.12 -0.02 8.08
C CYS A 59 -2.48 -0.03 6.58
N SER A 60 -2.84 1.13 6.04
CA SER A 60 -3.16 1.35 4.62
C SER A 60 -1.93 1.21 3.71
N ALA A 61 -0.78 1.61 4.24
CA ALA A 61 0.49 1.75 3.55
C ALA A 61 1.41 0.52 3.67
N ILE A 62 1.54 -0.04 4.87
CA ILE A 62 2.57 -1.04 5.21
C ILE A 62 1.91 -2.35 5.60
N ARG A 63 2.07 -3.38 4.77
CA ARG A 63 1.49 -4.71 5.01
C ARG A 63 2.27 -5.55 6.02
N ASP A 64 3.57 -5.33 6.16
CA ASP A 64 4.40 -6.08 7.09
C ASP A 64 4.21 -5.54 8.52
N ARG A 65 3.61 -6.37 9.38
CA ARG A 65 3.34 -6.05 10.79
C ARG A 65 4.60 -5.86 11.64
N LYS A 66 5.77 -6.29 11.14
CA LYS A 66 7.06 -6.02 11.78
C LYS A 66 7.51 -4.57 11.57
N ILE A 67 7.09 -3.96 10.47
CA ILE A 67 7.41 -2.58 10.11
C ILE A 67 6.34 -1.64 10.67
N CYS A 68 5.05 -1.93 10.44
CA CYS A 68 3.95 -1.19 11.06
C CYS A 68 3.04 -2.14 11.87
N PRO A 69 3.03 -2.04 13.21
CA PRO A 69 2.29 -2.97 14.06
C PRO A 69 0.78 -2.71 14.13
N LEU A 70 0.26 -1.69 13.43
CA LEU A 70 -1.16 -1.29 13.47
C LEU A 70 -2.04 -2.45 13.03
N PHE A 71 -2.74 -3.04 14.00
CA PHE A 71 -3.73 -4.08 13.81
C PHE A 71 -4.68 -4.06 15.02
N VAL A 72 -5.98 -3.90 14.79
CA VAL A 72 -6.99 -3.99 15.85
C VAL A 72 -8.31 -4.50 15.29
N TRP A 73 -9.04 -5.33 16.03
CA TRP A 73 -10.35 -5.79 15.61
C TRP A 73 -11.38 -4.67 15.74
N VAL A 74 -12.31 -4.56 14.79
CA VAL A 74 -13.28 -3.45 14.74
C VAL A 74 -14.15 -3.42 16.00
N ASP A 75 -14.61 -4.58 16.47
CA ASP A 75 -15.42 -4.71 17.69
C ASP A 75 -14.65 -4.43 18.99
N GLU A 76 -13.31 -4.56 18.98
CA GLU A 76 -12.46 -4.10 20.08
C GLU A 76 -12.29 -2.58 20.04
N HIS A 77 -12.21 -2.00 18.85
CA HIS A 77 -12.08 -0.56 18.64
C HIS A 77 -13.34 0.21 19.00
N GLU A 78 -14.50 -0.29 18.58
CA GLU A 78 -15.79 0.31 18.90
C GLU A 78 -16.08 0.30 20.41
N ARG A 79 -15.61 -0.73 21.14
CA ARG A 79 -15.84 -0.86 22.60
C ARG A 79 -15.01 0.08 23.46
N HIS A 80 -13.78 0.39 23.05
CA HIS A 80 -12.85 1.18 23.87
C HIS A 80 -12.77 2.65 23.45
N GLY A 81 -13.52 3.06 22.42
CA GLY A 81 -13.33 4.36 21.78
C GLY A 81 -11.97 4.45 21.08
N ALA A 82 -11.68 5.56 20.40
CA ALA A 82 -10.45 5.73 19.62
C ALA A 82 -9.13 5.66 20.44
N GLU A 83 -9.22 5.44 21.76
CA GLU A 83 -8.11 5.27 22.68
C GLU A 83 -7.59 3.82 22.65
N HIS A 84 -6.76 3.53 21.65
CA HIS A 84 -5.85 2.40 21.76
C HIS A 84 -4.45 2.90 22.11
N PRO A 85 -3.73 2.23 23.02
CA PRO A 85 -2.31 2.48 23.18
C PRO A 85 -1.67 2.08 21.85
N ALA A 86 -1.42 3.07 20.99
CA ALA A 86 -0.60 2.90 19.80
C ALA A 86 0.68 2.24 20.31
N LYS A 87 0.86 0.94 20.01
CA LYS A 87 2.09 0.25 20.37
C LYS A 87 3.18 1.02 19.64
N ARG A 88 3.89 1.83 20.42
CA ARG A 88 4.83 2.85 19.98
C ARG A 88 5.65 2.28 18.83
N ILE A 89 5.39 2.78 17.63
CA ILE A 89 6.01 2.30 16.40
C ILE A 89 7.52 2.47 16.61
N ARG A 90 8.26 1.37 16.59
CA ARG A 90 9.72 1.48 16.47
C ARG A 90 9.93 2.13 15.11
N ARG A 91 10.42 3.37 15.10
CA ARG A 91 10.95 4.00 13.89
C ARG A 91 12.02 3.05 13.36
N VAL A 92 11.67 2.24 12.37
CA VAL A 92 12.69 1.64 11.53
C VAL A 92 13.32 2.83 10.85
N GLY A 93 14.62 3.01 11.03
CA GLY A 93 15.37 4.11 10.41
C GLY A 93 15.12 4.17 8.90
N PRO A 94 15.51 5.28 8.25
CA PRO A 94 15.15 5.58 6.87
C PRO A 94 15.23 4.32 6.01
N ALA A 95 14.10 3.99 5.37
CA ALA A 95 14.05 2.92 4.39
C ALA A 95 15.25 3.12 3.47
N ARG A 96 16.08 2.09 3.41
CA ARG A 96 17.37 2.09 2.71
C ARG A 96 17.19 2.81 1.38
N GLN A 97 18.08 3.77 1.17
CA GLN A 97 18.54 4.36 -0.08
C GLN A 97 17.88 3.74 -1.32
N TYR A 98 17.39 4.59 -2.23
CA TYR A 98 16.82 4.28 -3.55
C TYR A 98 17.77 3.48 -4.46
N GLU A 99 18.17 2.32 -3.99
CA GLU A 99 18.88 1.29 -4.72
C GLU A 99 17.82 0.28 -5.16
N LYS A 100 18.06 -0.39 -6.29
CA LYS A 100 17.28 -1.56 -6.69
C LYS A 100 17.34 -2.60 -5.58
N THR A 101 16.42 -2.53 -4.61
CA THR A 101 16.34 -3.57 -3.60
C THR A 101 15.56 -4.73 -4.20
N GLU A 102 16.14 -5.92 -4.20
CA GLU A 102 15.44 -7.19 -4.48
C GLU A 102 14.43 -7.56 -3.36
N ASN A 103 14.24 -6.67 -2.38
CA ASN A 103 13.45 -6.91 -1.20
C ASN A 103 11.96 -6.84 -1.53
N LYS A 104 11.32 -8.02 -1.52
CA LYS A 104 9.87 -8.28 -1.64
C LYS A 104 8.94 -7.45 -0.75
N ALA A 105 9.48 -6.63 0.15
CA ALA A 105 8.73 -5.74 1.04
C ALA A 105 8.38 -4.39 0.39
N ASN A 106 9.24 -3.86 -0.49
CA ASN A 106 8.98 -2.65 -1.27
C ASN A 106 8.63 -3.09 -2.70
N ALA A 107 7.40 -2.82 -3.15
CA ALA A 107 6.95 -3.14 -4.51
C ALA A 107 7.51 -2.15 -5.56
N GLN A 108 8.80 -1.83 -5.46
CA GLN A 108 9.45 -0.83 -6.29
C GLN A 108 10.03 -1.49 -7.53
N TYR A 109 9.30 -1.38 -8.64
CA TYR A 109 9.73 -1.87 -9.96
C TYR A 109 10.22 -0.69 -10.80
N PHE A 110 11.39 -0.84 -11.40
CA PHE A 110 11.99 0.19 -12.25
C PHE A 110 11.58 -0.05 -13.71
N PHE A 111 11.18 1.02 -14.40
CA PHE A 111 10.94 0.99 -15.84
C PHE A 111 12.25 0.80 -16.60
N SER A 112 12.21 0.07 -17.71
CA SER A 112 13.30 0.08 -18.68
C SER A 112 13.29 1.37 -19.50
N ASN A 113 14.41 1.70 -20.15
CA ASN A 113 14.49 2.89 -21.00
C ASN A 113 13.51 2.84 -22.18
N GLU A 114 13.23 1.66 -22.71
CA GLU A 114 12.26 1.45 -23.78
C GLU A 114 10.84 1.76 -23.27
N ALA A 115 10.49 1.29 -22.07
CA ALA A 115 9.18 1.55 -21.47
C ALA A 115 8.99 3.05 -21.18
N LEU A 116 10.03 3.72 -20.67
CA LEU A 116 10.02 5.18 -20.47
C LEU A 116 9.80 5.92 -21.78
N SER A 117 10.53 5.54 -22.84
CA SER A 117 10.40 6.16 -24.16
C SER A 117 8.99 6.02 -24.74
N VAL A 118 8.33 4.86 -24.51
CA VAL A 118 6.93 4.65 -24.90
C VAL A 118 6.02 5.59 -24.12
N ILE A 119 6.17 5.69 -22.80
CA ILE A 119 5.36 6.59 -21.96
C ILE A 119 5.47 8.04 -22.45
N GLU A 120 6.69 8.53 -22.66
CA GLU A 120 6.95 9.89 -23.16
C GLU A 120 6.29 10.13 -24.52
N LYS A 121 6.49 9.20 -25.46
CA LYS A 121 5.90 9.28 -26.80
C LYS A 121 4.37 9.42 -26.73
N TYR A 122 3.71 8.65 -25.87
CA TYR A 122 2.25 8.72 -25.74
C TYR A 122 1.79 10.01 -25.05
N ILE A 123 2.54 10.51 -24.07
CA ILE A 123 2.26 11.80 -23.43
C ILE A 123 2.29 12.94 -24.47
N SER A 124 3.38 13.02 -25.22
CA SER A 124 3.58 14.04 -26.25
C SER A 124 2.60 13.91 -27.41
N LYS A 125 2.36 12.68 -27.90
CA LYS A 125 1.43 12.42 -29.02
C LYS A 125 0.01 12.90 -28.74
N HIS A 126 -0.43 12.85 -27.48
CA HIS A 126 -1.78 13.28 -27.08
C HIS A 126 -1.81 14.72 -26.55
N GLY A 127 -0.68 15.43 -26.57
CA GLY A 127 -0.61 16.83 -26.15
C GLY A 127 -0.82 17.04 -24.66
N TYR A 128 -0.58 16.03 -23.82
CA TYR A 128 -0.65 16.20 -22.37
C TYR A 128 0.47 17.14 -21.91
N ARG A 129 0.12 18.16 -21.13
CA ARG A 129 1.07 19.17 -20.65
C ARG A 129 1.39 19.07 -19.17
N ARG A 130 0.47 18.47 -18.40
CA ARG A 130 0.56 18.28 -16.96
C ARG A 130 0.40 16.80 -16.63
N VAL A 131 1.30 16.26 -15.83
CA VAL A 131 1.33 14.82 -15.50
C VAL A 131 1.42 14.66 -13.99
N LEU A 132 0.46 13.95 -13.40
CA LEU A 132 0.52 13.54 -12.00
C LEU A 132 1.14 12.15 -11.90
N CYS A 133 2.34 12.06 -11.35
CA CYS A 133 3.07 10.81 -11.14
C CYS A 133 2.70 10.23 -9.75
N LEU A 134 1.99 9.10 -9.71
CA LEU A 134 1.66 8.39 -8.47
C LEU A 134 2.59 7.19 -8.28
N GLY A 135 3.51 7.24 -7.32
CA GLY A 135 4.45 6.14 -7.06
C GLY A 135 5.36 5.81 -8.25
N THR A 136 5.64 6.80 -9.11
CA THR A 136 6.43 6.63 -10.35
C THR A 136 7.60 7.62 -10.44
N PRO A 137 8.51 7.63 -9.45
CA PRO A 137 9.59 8.61 -9.37
C PRO A 137 10.52 8.64 -10.59
N VAL A 138 10.77 7.47 -11.20
CA VAL A 138 11.61 7.36 -12.40
C VAL A 138 10.95 8.05 -13.61
N VAL A 139 9.63 7.88 -13.76
CA VAL A 139 8.87 8.53 -14.84
C VAL A 139 8.84 10.04 -14.61
N HIS A 140 8.59 10.47 -13.37
CA HIS A 140 8.61 11.89 -13.00
C HIS A 140 9.94 12.54 -13.39
N ARG A 141 11.07 11.94 -12.96
CA ARG A 141 12.42 12.44 -13.25
C ARG A 141 12.65 12.56 -14.76
N ARG A 142 12.36 11.50 -15.50
CA ARG A 142 12.49 11.41 -16.96
C ARG A 142 11.71 12.51 -17.70
N LEU A 143 10.44 12.71 -17.34
CA LEU A 143 9.59 13.74 -17.95
C LEU A 143 10.07 15.16 -17.68
N ARG A 144 10.68 15.39 -16.51
CA ARG A 144 11.23 16.69 -16.11
C ARG A 144 12.54 17.00 -16.83
N GLU A 145 13.45 16.04 -16.89
CA GLU A 145 14.80 16.21 -17.46
C GLU A 145 14.78 16.38 -18.99
N GLU A 146 13.97 15.61 -19.70
CA GLU A 146 14.05 15.55 -21.17
C GLU A 146 12.96 16.34 -21.91
N ASN A 147 11.78 16.51 -21.30
CA ASN A 147 10.61 17.07 -21.99
C ASN A 147 10.10 18.38 -21.41
N ASN A 148 10.73 18.92 -20.36
CA ASN A 148 10.29 20.10 -19.62
C ASN A 148 8.78 20.07 -19.29
N MET A 149 8.24 18.87 -19.02
CA MET A 149 6.83 18.66 -18.70
C MET A 149 6.52 19.21 -17.32
N ASP A 150 5.30 19.70 -17.11
CA ASP A 150 4.80 20.04 -15.77
C ASP A 150 4.36 18.74 -15.08
N ALA A 151 5.33 18.03 -14.50
CA ALA A 151 5.11 16.77 -13.79
C ALA A 151 5.19 17.01 -12.28
N PHE A 152 4.25 16.45 -11.53
CA PHE A 152 4.20 16.50 -10.07
C PHE A 152 4.17 15.09 -9.49
N LEU A 153 4.99 14.82 -8.48
CA LEU A 153 5.13 13.49 -7.87
C LEU A 153 4.36 13.37 -6.55
N LEU A 154 3.53 12.35 -6.44
CA LEU A 154 2.99 11.86 -5.17
C LEU A 154 3.60 10.51 -4.85
N ASP A 155 4.36 10.44 -3.77
CA ASP A 155 5.00 9.22 -3.31
C ASP A 155 4.89 9.09 -1.78
N MET A 156 4.95 7.86 -1.28
CA MET A 156 4.95 7.58 0.15
C MET A 156 6.36 7.68 0.77
N ASP A 157 7.39 7.47 -0.06
CA ASP A 157 8.78 7.52 0.37
C ASP A 157 9.26 8.98 0.51
N SER A 158 9.60 9.38 1.73
CA SER A 158 10.03 10.74 2.03
C SER A 158 11.32 11.12 1.29
N VAL A 159 12.25 10.19 1.09
CA VAL A 159 13.54 10.48 0.42
C VAL A 159 13.30 10.95 -1.00
N VAL A 160 12.30 10.39 -1.68
CA VAL A 160 11.97 10.72 -3.06
C VAL A 160 11.18 11.96 -3.24
N VAL A 161 10.26 12.19 -2.33
CA VAL A 161 9.54 13.44 -2.27
C VAL A 161 10.52 14.57 -1.99
N GLU A 162 11.48 14.37 -1.09
CA GLU A 162 12.57 15.31 -0.83
C GLU A 162 13.44 15.54 -2.08
N GLU A 163 13.80 14.49 -2.82
CA GLU A 163 14.51 14.61 -4.12
C GLU A 163 13.70 15.40 -5.17
N ALA A 164 12.37 15.26 -5.19
CA ALA A 164 11.48 15.98 -6.10
C ALA A 164 11.28 17.46 -5.71
N GLY A 165 11.67 17.85 -4.49
CA GLY A 165 11.55 19.22 -3.99
C GLY A 165 10.11 19.75 -4.02
N THR A 166 9.91 20.96 -4.53
CA THR A 166 8.58 21.59 -4.63
C THR A 166 7.67 20.98 -5.69
N LEU A 167 8.18 20.04 -6.48
CA LEU A 167 7.44 19.30 -7.50
C LEU A 167 7.00 17.92 -7.02
N GLY A 168 7.16 17.65 -5.72
CA GLY A 168 6.63 16.46 -5.08
C GLY A 168 5.87 16.79 -3.81
N ALA A 169 5.01 15.86 -3.41
CA ALA A 169 4.43 15.85 -2.07
C ALA A 169 4.32 14.43 -1.55
N ARG A 170 4.43 14.29 -0.23
CA ARG A 170 4.23 13.01 0.45
C ARG A 170 2.75 12.67 0.45
N PHE A 171 2.43 11.47 0.01
CA PHE A 171 1.07 10.95 -0.04
C PHE A 171 0.92 9.86 1.02
N ASN A 172 -0.15 9.90 1.83
CA ASN A 172 -0.34 9.05 3.02
C ASN A 172 0.82 9.13 4.04
N GLY A 173 0.90 10.25 4.76
CA GLY A 173 1.85 10.50 5.85
C GLY A 173 1.37 11.61 6.76
#